data_AF-A0A9E5PHZ0-F1
#
_entry.id   AF-A0A9E5PHZ0-F1
#
_cell.length_a   1.000
_cell.length_b   1.000
_cell.length_c   1.000
_cell.angle_alpha   90.00
_cell.angle_beta   90.00
_cell.angle_gamma   90.00
#
_symmetry.space_group_name_H-M   'P 1'
#
loop_
_entity.id
_entity.type
_entity.pdbx_description
1 polymer ?
#
loop_
_entity_poly.entity_id
_entity_poly.type
_entity_poly.pdbx_seq_one_letter_code
_entity_poly.pdbx_strand_id
1 'polypeptide(L)' 'IDASSGAKKRHRLNPRGNRMLNHALHLIAITQLRYPNTEGRIFYERKLAEGKTKKEAIRSLKRRLSDVVYRHL' A
#
# COMPACT_ATOMS: atom_id res chain seq x y z
N ILE A 1 -13.48 4.78 -15.56
CA ILE A 1 -12.93 6.12 -15.84
C ILE A 1 -11.52 6.17 -15.27
N ASP A 2 -10.53 5.97 -16.15
CA ASP A 2 -9.10 6.13 -15.84
C ASP A 2 -8.81 7.63 -15.61
N ALA A 3 -7.97 7.94 -14.62
CA ALA A 3 -7.69 9.31 -14.19
C ALA A 3 -6.30 9.79 -14.67
N SER A 4 -5.96 9.52 -15.94
CA SER A 4 -4.68 9.94 -16.53
C SER A 4 -4.74 9.94 -18.06
N SER A 5 -4.36 11.06 -18.68
CA SER A 5 -4.09 11.21 -20.13
C SER A 5 -2.64 10.88 -20.50
N GLY A 6 -1.79 10.48 -19.55
CA GLY A 6 -0.39 10.10 -19.79
C GLY A 6 -0.16 8.59 -19.71
N ALA A 7 0.99 8.12 -20.24
CA ALA A 7 1.44 6.73 -20.32
C ALA A 7 1.51 5.93 -18.98
N LYS A 8 1.08 6.52 -17.86
CA LYS A 8 0.97 5.87 -16.56
C LYS A 8 -0.47 5.42 -16.31
N LYS A 9 -0.74 4.12 -16.45
CA LYS A 9 -2.00 3.50 -15.99
C LYS A 9 -2.10 3.64 -14.47
N ARG A 10 -2.97 4.53 -13.99
CA ARG A 10 -3.26 4.71 -12.55
C ARG A 10 -4.67 4.23 -12.24
N HIS A 11 -4.79 3.17 -11.45
CA HIS A 11 -6.10 2.72 -11.00
C HIS A 11 -6.67 3.67 -9.94
N ARG A 12 -7.96 3.98 -10.09
CA ARG A 12 -8.71 4.87 -9.20
C ARG A 12 -8.75 4.30 -7.78
N LEU A 13 -8.53 5.16 -6.79
CA LEU A 13 -8.69 4.82 -5.38
C LEU A 13 -10.17 4.64 -5.04
N ASN A 14 -10.53 3.50 -4.44
CA ASN A 14 -11.84 3.32 -3.80
C ASN A 14 -11.74 3.73 -2.31
N PRO A 15 -12.45 4.78 -1.86
CA PRO A 15 -12.45 5.21 -0.47
C PRO A 15 -13.47 4.47 0.42
N ARG A 16 -14.31 3.60 -0.15
CA ARG A 16 -15.34 2.86 0.59
C ARG A 16 -14.77 1.62 1.28
N GLY A 17 -15.53 1.05 2.22
CA GLY A 17 -15.17 -0.15 2.98
C GLY A 17 -15.08 0.09 4.49
N ASN A 18 -14.64 -0.93 5.25
CA ASN A 18 -14.52 -0.87 6.70
C ASN A 18 -13.40 0.12 7.11
N ARG A 19 -13.78 1.25 7.71
CA ARG A 19 -12.86 2.31 8.12
C ARG A 19 -11.90 1.87 9.23
N MET A 20 -12.36 1.05 10.18
CA MET A 20 -11.52 0.53 11.26
C MET A 20 -10.43 -0.39 10.71
N LEU A 21 -10.79 -1.32 9.82
CA LEU A 21 -9.83 -2.20 9.17
C LEU A 21 -8.81 -1.39 8.34
N ASN A 22 -9.30 -0.41 7.57
CA ASN A 22 -8.44 0.46 6.77
C ASN A 22 -7.47 1.29 7.62
N HIS A 23 -7.87 1.68 8.83
CA HIS A 23 -7.05 2.36 9.81
C HIS A 23 -6.02 1.41 10.42
N ALA A 24 -6.42 0.21 10.84
CA ALA A 24 -5.50 -0.78 11.40
C ALA A 24 -4.40 -1.14 10.40
N LEU A 25 -4.76 -1.41 9.13
CA LEU A 25 -3.80 -1.64 8.05
C LEU A 25 -2.90 -0.43 7.79
N HIS A 26 -3.40 0.79 8.01
CA HIS A 26 -2.57 1.99 7.89
C HIS A 26 -1.51 2.05 8.99
N LEU A 27 -1.90 1.83 10.25
CA LEU A 27 -0.98 1.82 11.37
C LEU A 27 0.10 0.77 11.20
N ILE A 28 -0.27 -0.47 10.86
CA ILE A 28 0.71 -1.55 10.61
C ILE A 28 1.71 -1.14 9.53
N ALA A 29 1.23 -0.55 8.42
CA ALA A 29 2.12 -0.09 7.35
C ALA A 29 3.08 1.00 7.85
N ILE A 30 2.61 2.02 8.57
CA ILE A 30 3.46 3.09 9.09
C ILE A 30 4.48 2.57 10.10
N THR A 31 4.07 1.65 10.98
CA THR A 31 4.96 0.98 11.93
C THR A 31 6.06 0.22 11.19
N GLN A 32 5.72 -0.60 10.18
CA GLN A 32 6.73 -1.30 9.38
C GLN A 32 7.68 -0.33 8.67
N LEU A 33 7.19 0.80 8.16
CA LEU A 33 8.04 1.80 7.50
C LEU A 33 8.98 2.58 8.43
N ARG A 34 8.66 2.64 9.73
CA ARG A 34 9.48 3.33 10.75
C ARG A 34 10.71 2.51 11.13
N TYR A 35 10.61 1.19 11.16
CA TYR A 35 11.71 0.33 11.56
C TYR A 35 12.54 -0.12 10.33
N PRO A 36 13.88 -0.05 10.41
CA PRO A 36 14.74 -0.60 9.37
C PRO A 36 14.59 -2.13 9.30
N ASN A 37 14.84 -2.71 8.13
CA ASN A 37 14.86 -4.15 7.87
C ASN A 37 13.54 -4.91 8.05
N THR A 38 12.39 -4.22 8.15
CA THR A 38 11.11 -4.92 8.11
C THR A 38 10.75 -5.34 6.68
N GLU A 39 10.02 -6.45 6.56
CA GLU A 39 9.45 -6.91 5.28
C GLU A 39 8.61 -5.85 4.56
N GLY A 40 7.93 -5.00 5.33
CA GLY A 40 7.15 -3.88 4.78
C GLY A 40 8.02 -2.76 4.23
N ARG A 41 9.13 -2.46 4.91
CA ARG A 41 10.12 -1.45 4.48
C ARG A 41 10.82 -1.88 3.20
N ILE A 42 11.30 -3.12 3.14
CA ILE A 42 11.94 -3.71 1.95
C ILE A 42 10.98 -3.68 0.76
N PHE A 43 9.73 -4.09 0.98
CA PHE A 43 8.71 -4.05 -0.07
C PHE A 43 8.42 -2.64 -0.56
N TYR A 44 8.31 -1.67 0.34
CA TYR A 44 8.07 -0.27 0.01
C TYR A 44 9.22 0.31 -0.82
N GLU A 45 10.47 0.04 -0.44
CA GLU A 45 11.65 0.48 -1.17
C GLU A 45 11.72 -0.15 -2.57
N ARG A 46 11.41 -1.44 -2.70
CA ARG A 46 11.25 -2.09 -4.00
C ARG A 46 10.19 -1.40 -4.86
N LYS A 47 9.04 -1.02 -4.29
CA LYS A 47 8.00 -0.29 -5.04
C LYS A 47 8.45 1.11 -5.46
N LEU A 48 9.24 1.80 -4.65
CA LEU A 48 9.86 3.07 -5.06
C LEU A 48 10.83 2.86 -6.22
N ALA A 49 11.67 1.81 -6.17
CA ALA A 49 12.61 1.47 -7.23
C ALA A 49 11.90 1.09 -8.55
N GLU A 50 10.71 0.48 -8.48
CA GLU A 50 9.82 0.24 -9.63
C GLU A 50 9.18 1.53 -10.21
N GLY A 51 9.51 2.72 -9.67
CA GLY A 51 9.02 4.01 -10.15
C GLY A 51 7.63 4.40 -9.61
N LYS A 52 7.12 3.71 -8.57
CA LYS A 52 5.88 4.13 -7.89
C LYS A 52 6.14 5.36 -7.04
N THR A 53 5.16 6.26 -6.98
CA THR A 53 5.19 7.35 -6.01
C THR A 53 5.09 6.81 -4.57
N LYS A 54 5.56 7.58 -3.58
CA LYS A 54 5.45 7.20 -2.15
C LYS A 54 4.02 6.78 -1.76
N LYS A 55 3.01 7.52 -2.23
CA LYS A 55 1.59 7.21 -1.97
C LYS A 55 1.15 5.89 -2.60
N GLU A 56 1.62 5.57 -3.80
CA GLU A 56 1.32 4.30 -4.48
C GLU A 56 2.06 3.12 -3.83
N ALA A 57 3.29 3.32 -3.39
CA ALA A 57 4.06 2.31 -2.66
C ALA A 57 3.41 1.97 -1.32
N ILE A 58 3.01 2.97 -0.52
CA ILE A 58 2.26 2.76 0.73
C ILE A 58 0.94 2.02 0.46
N ARG A 59 0.21 2.40 -0.59
CA ARG A 59 -1.04 1.71 -0.96
C ARG A 59 -0.81 0.25 -1.31
N SER A 60 0.24 -0.04 -2.07
CA SER A 60 0.63 -1.41 -2.43
C SER A 60 1.00 -2.22 -1.18
N LEU A 61 1.69 -1.60 -0.21
CA LEU A 61 2.00 -2.23 1.07
C LEU A 61 0.73 -2.55 1.86
N LYS A 62 -0.20 -1.59 1.99
CA LYS A 62 -1.49 -1.82 2.66
C LYS A 62 -2.30 -2.94 1.99
N ARG A 63 -2.27 -3.06 0.66
CA ARG A 63 -2.92 -4.15 -0.07
C ARG A 63 -2.30 -5.50 0.29
N ARG A 64 -0.96 -5.61 0.27
CA ARG A 64 -0.22 -6.81 0.69
C ARG A 64 -0.58 -7.21 2.12
N LEU A 65 -0.65 -6.25 3.05
CA LEU A 65 -1.03 -6.51 4.44
C LEU A 65 -2.46 -7.03 4.54
N SER A 66 -3.40 -6.49 3.76
CA SER A 66 -4.77 -7.00 3.70
C SER A 66 -4.81 -8.47 3.25
N ASP A 67 -4.01 -8.85 2.24
CA ASP A 67 -3.92 -10.23 1.75
C ASP A 67 -3.26 -11.17 2.77
N VAL A 68 -2.33 -10.67 3.59
CA VAL A 68 -1.74 -11.43 4.70
C VAL A 68 -2.78 -11.66 5.79
N VAL A 69 -3.47 -10.60 6.25
CA VAL A 69 -4.52 -10.71 7.28
C VAL A 69 -5.62 -11.66 6.83
N TYR A 70 -6.10 -11.52 5.60
CA TYR A 70 -7.15 -12.39 5.06
C TYR A 70 -6.74 -13.87 5.00
N ARG A 71 -5.45 -14.18 4.75
CA ARG A 71 -4.94 -15.56 4.75
C ARG A 71 -4.76 -16.17 6.14
N HIS A 72 -4.77 -15.35 7.19
CA HIS A 72 -4.65 -15.78 8.58
C HIS A 72 -6.00 -15.81 9.31
N LEU A 73 -7.11 -15.56 8.59
CA LEU A 73 -8.48 -15.74 9.04
C LEU A 73 -9.05 -17.00 8.40
#